data_AF-A0A645G7E1-F1
#
_entry.id   AF-A0A645G7E1-F1
#
_cell.length_a   1.000
_cell.length_b   1.000
_cell.length_c   1.000
_cell.angle_alpha   90.00
_cell.angle_beta   90.00
_cell.angle_gamma   90.00
#
_symmetry.space_group_name_H-M   'P 1'
#
loop_
_entity.id
_entity.type
_entity.pdbx_description
1 polymer ?
#
loop_
_entity_poly.entity_id
_entity_poly.type
_entity_poly.pdbx_seq_one_letter_code
_entity_poly.pdbx_strand_id
1 'polypeptide(L)'
;MYHWGPDFDYANKANWMIGNFTVPSAWFDSLNALCCIILGPVLAAIWTKRANSPKGDLSMFKKTALGMLLLGISFVVMAGAEVIRGENQANLMWIVAVGILMSLGEMVFSPLGNSFISKFSPARVLGLMMGVWPFAIFIAGKSYGYLYEFLGNYSFAPAYGLVGAIVLICGIILWTLDKKFNTLVE
;
A
#
# COMPACT_ATOMS: atom_id res chain seq x y z
N MET A 1 -9.32 -6.06 -11.73
CA MET A 1 -8.51 -5.51 -10.62
C MET A 1 -7.77 -6.58 -9.80
N TYR A 2 -7.96 -7.87 -10.10
CA TYR A 2 -7.10 -8.95 -9.60
C TYR A 2 -6.73 -9.83 -10.79
N HIS A 3 -5.45 -9.86 -11.17
CA HIS A 3 -4.93 -10.71 -12.27
C HIS A 3 -5.08 -12.22 -12.00
N TRP A 4 -5.63 -12.56 -10.84
CA TRP A 4 -5.80 -13.90 -10.31
C TRP A 4 -7.26 -14.28 -10.21
N GLY A 5 -8.21 -13.33 -10.30
CA GLY A 5 -9.64 -13.57 -10.04
C GLY A 5 -10.30 -14.49 -11.09
N PRO A 6 -11.38 -15.18 -10.74
CA PRO A 6 -12.04 -16.18 -11.58
C PRO A 6 -12.76 -15.60 -12.81
N ASP A 7 -12.85 -14.28 -12.95
CA ASP A 7 -13.67 -13.59 -13.96
C ASP A 7 -13.02 -13.50 -15.35
N PHE A 8 -11.82 -14.05 -15.55
CA PHE A 8 -11.14 -14.07 -16.85
C PHE A 8 -10.58 -15.48 -17.11
N ASP A 9 -10.90 -16.07 -18.26
CA ASP A 9 -10.41 -17.40 -18.71
C ASP A 9 -8.86 -17.53 -18.71
N TYR A 10 -8.13 -16.41 -18.63
CA TYR A 10 -6.67 -16.33 -18.57
C TYR A 10 -6.09 -16.17 -17.15
N ALA A 11 -6.93 -16.11 -16.11
CA ALA A 11 -6.58 -15.72 -14.74
C ALA A 11 -6.68 -16.86 -13.70
N ASN A 12 -6.72 -18.13 -14.14
CA ASN A 12 -6.73 -19.31 -13.28
C ASN A 12 -5.36 -19.63 -12.65
N LYS A 13 -4.64 -18.59 -12.24
CA LYS A 13 -3.25 -18.65 -11.75
C LYS A 13 -3.16 -19.04 -10.28
N ALA A 14 -4.21 -18.89 -9.47
CA ALA A 14 -4.22 -19.32 -8.07
C ALA A 14 -5.13 -20.54 -7.88
N ASN A 15 -4.80 -21.39 -6.91
CA ASN A 15 -5.69 -22.49 -6.55
C ASN A 15 -6.81 -21.92 -5.68
N TRP A 16 -7.92 -21.58 -6.34
CA TRP A 16 -9.11 -21.03 -5.70
C TRP A 16 -9.87 -22.07 -4.89
N MET A 17 -9.45 -23.34 -4.87
CA MET A 17 -10.09 -24.40 -4.10
C MET A 17 -9.42 -24.63 -2.75
N ILE A 18 -10.18 -24.42 -1.67
CA ILE A 18 -9.87 -24.99 -0.34
C ILE A 18 -10.72 -26.26 -0.21
N GLY A 19 -10.13 -27.42 -0.52
CA GLY A 19 -10.88 -28.68 -0.59
C GLY A 19 -11.87 -28.69 -1.77
N ASN A 20 -13.18 -28.73 -1.49
CA ASN A 20 -14.26 -28.68 -2.51
C ASN A 20 -14.89 -27.28 -2.68
N PHE A 21 -14.36 -26.24 -2.03
CA PHE A 21 -14.97 -24.91 -2.02
C PHE A 21 -14.12 -23.90 -2.80
N THR A 22 -14.74 -23.23 -3.78
CA THR A 22 -14.15 -22.13 -4.53
C THR A 22 -14.22 -20.84 -3.72
N VAL A 23 -13.07 -20.31 -3.33
CA VAL A 23 -12.97 -19.04 -2.59
C VAL A 23 -13.40 -17.90 -3.52
N PRO A 24 -14.40 -17.09 -3.16
CA PRO A 24 -14.77 -15.92 -3.95
C PRO A 24 -13.68 -14.84 -3.90
N SER A 25 -13.43 -14.16 -5.02
CA SER A 25 -12.51 -13.00 -5.07
C SER A 25 -12.93 -11.87 -4.11
N ALA A 26 -14.23 -11.70 -3.86
CA ALA A 26 -14.79 -10.73 -2.92
C ALA A 26 -14.33 -10.94 -1.45
N TRP A 27 -13.84 -12.13 -1.11
CA TRP A 27 -13.28 -12.37 0.23
C TRP A 27 -11.97 -11.63 0.45
N PHE A 28 -11.25 -11.27 -0.62
CA PHE A 28 -10.03 -10.45 -0.50
C PHE A 28 -10.33 -9.00 -0.16
N ASP A 29 -11.38 -8.42 -0.74
CA ASP A 29 -11.85 -7.07 -0.36
C ASP A 29 -12.33 -7.07 1.11
N SER A 30 -13.02 -8.14 1.51
CA SER A 30 -13.44 -8.35 2.91
C SER A 30 -12.24 -8.53 3.86
N LEU A 31 -11.18 -9.21 3.42
CA LEU A 31 -9.95 -9.40 4.19
C LEU A 31 -9.19 -8.09 4.41
N ASN A 32 -9.12 -7.23 3.39
CA ASN A 32 -8.55 -5.88 3.52
C ASN A 32 -9.35 -5.05 4.55
N ALA A 33 -10.68 -5.04 4.46
CA ALA A 33 -11.53 -4.33 5.41
C ALA A 33 -11.35 -4.85 6.85
N LEU A 34 -11.31 -6.18 7.03
CA LEU A 34 -11.11 -6.81 8.33
C LEU A 34 -9.72 -6.49 8.90
N CYS A 35 -8.67 -6.53 8.06
CA CYS A 35 -7.33 -6.12 8.43
C CYS A 35 -7.31 -4.66 8.89
N CYS A 36 -7.97 -3.73 8.19
CA CYS A 36 -8.05 -2.34 8.60
C CYS A 36 -8.76 -2.16 9.95
N ILE A 37 -9.83 -2.92 10.22
CA ILE A 37 -10.55 -2.86 11.50
C ILE A 37 -9.67 -3.33 12.66
N ILE A 38 -8.89 -4.39 12.47
CA ILE A 38 -7.99 -4.93 13.50
C ILE A 38 -6.74 -4.06 13.67
N LEU A 39 -6.14 -3.64 12.55
CA LEU A 39 -4.90 -2.87 12.56
C LEU A 39 -5.09 -1.44 13.06
N GLY A 40 -6.29 -0.86 12.93
CA GLY A 40 -6.62 0.47 13.43
C GLY A 40 -6.27 0.67 14.92
N PRO A 41 -6.85 -0.10 15.86
CA PRO A 41 -6.54 0.01 17.29
C PRO A 41 -5.10 -0.41 17.61
N VAL A 42 -4.53 -1.39 16.89
CA VAL A 42 -3.15 -1.84 17.11
C VAL A 42 -2.15 -0.74 16.77
N LEU A 43 -2.30 -0.11 15.60
CA LEU A 43 -1.45 1.00 15.19
C LEU A 43 -1.65 2.19 16.13
N ALA A 44 -2.89 2.53 16.50
CA ALA A 44 -3.15 3.58 17.48
C ALA A 44 -2.39 3.33 18.80
N ALA A 45 -2.45 2.12 19.35
CA ALA A 45 -1.73 1.75 20.55
C ALA A 45 -0.19 1.83 20.40
N ILE A 46 0.35 1.39 19.25
CA ILE A 46 1.78 1.49 18.93
C ILE A 46 2.23 2.95 18.89
N TRP A 47 1.45 3.81 18.23
CA TRP A 47 1.76 5.24 18.12
C TRP A 47 1.63 5.97 19.45
N THR A 48 0.59 5.69 20.24
CA THR A 48 0.43 6.25 21.60
C THR A 48 1.57 5.82 22.52
N LYS A 49 1.98 4.54 22.48
CA LYS A 49 3.12 4.03 23.26
C LYS A 49 4.44 4.69 22.84
N ARG A 50 4.61 4.99 21.55
CA ARG A 50 5.79 5.68 21.02
C ARG A 50 5.78 7.17 21.34
N ALA A 51 4.63 7.84 21.27
CA ALA A 51 4.47 9.23 21.68
C ALA A 51 4.80 9.43 23.18
N ASN A 52 4.45 8.45 24.01
CA ASN A 52 4.78 8.43 25.44
C ASN A 52 6.22 7.95 25.74
N SER A 53 7.02 7.62 24.72
CA SER A 53 8.39 7.16 24.89
C SER A 53 9.38 8.35 24.90
N PRO A 54 10.47 8.29 25.70
CA PRO A 54 11.47 9.37 25.80
C PRO A 54 12.24 9.70 24.50
N LYS A 55 11.97 8.98 23.39
CA LYS A 55 12.52 9.25 22.05
C LYS A 55 11.68 10.22 21.21
N GLY A 56 10.54 10.70 21.72
CA GLY A 56 9.61 11.58 21.00
C GLY A 56 8.76 10.86 19.95
N ASP A 57 7.70 11.53 19.46
CA ASP A 57 6.87 10.99 18.39
C ASP A 57 7.68 10.81 17.09
N LEU A 58 7.35 9.78 16.31
CA LEU A 58 7.93 9.61 14.99
C LEU A 58 7.44 10.76 14.11
N SER A 59 8.34 11.44 13.39
CA SER A 59 7.93 12.49 12.46
C SER A 59 6.89 11.96 11.48
N MET A 60 5.99 12.82 11.03
CA MET A 60 5.00 12.50 10.03
C MET A 60 5.64 11.87 8.78
N PHE A 61 6.78 12.41 8.34
CA PHE A 61 7.55 11.88 7.21
C PHE A 61 8.08 10.46 7.46
N LYS A 62 8.61 10.15 8.64
CA LYS A 62 9.05 8.77 8.96
C LYS A 62 7.90 7.78 9.01
N LYS A 63 6.71 8.19 9.49
CA LYS A 63 5.50 7.35 9.43
C LYS A 63 5.12 7.07 7.96
N THR A 64 5.15 8.10 7.11
CA THR A 64 4.88 7.95 5.66
C THR A 64 5.90 7.02 5.00
N ALA A 65 7.19 7.22 5.27
CA ALA A 65 8.24 6.36 4.73
C ALA A 65 8.05 4.90 5.14
N LEU A 66 7.68 4.62 6.38
CA LEU A 66 7.38 3.27 6.84
C LEU A 66 6.20 2.64 6.08
N GLY A 67 5.12 3.39 5.87
CA GLY A 67 3.98 2.95 5.05
C GLY A 67 4.40 2.64 3.61
N MET A 68 5.18 3.53 2.98
CA MET A 68 5.70 3.33 1.63
C MET A 68 6.63 2.12 1.54
N LEU A 69 7.48 1.89 2.54
CA LEU A 69 8.35 0.71 2.57
C LEU A 69 7.52 -0.58 2.67
N LEU A 70 6.49 -0.61 3.50
CA LEU A 70 5.60 -1.77 3.63
C LEU A 70 4.83 -2.05 2.34
N LEU A 71 4.32 -1.02 1.67
CA LEU A 71 3.70 -1.13 0.35
C LEU A 71 4.70 -1.62 -0.70
N GLY A 72 5.91 -1.08 -0.71
CA GLY A 72 6.96 -1.53 -1.63
C GLY A 72 7.34 -3.01 -1.41
N ILE A 73 7.44 -3.45 -0.16
CA ILE A 73 7.68 -4.85 0.20
C ILE A 73 6.52 -5.73 -0.28
N SER A 74 5.26 -5.30 -0.12
CA SER A 74 4.11 -6.11 -0.57
C SER A 74 4.14 -6.36 -2.09
N PHE A 75 4.52 -5.36 -2.88
CA PHE A 75 4.71 -5.51 -4.34
C PHE A 75 5.87 -6.44 -4.70
N VAL A 76 6.99 -6.36 -3.97
CA VAL A 76 8.13 -7.28 -4.17
C VAL A 76 7.77 -8.71 -3.80
N VAL A 77 7.04 -8.90 -2.70
CA VAL A 77 6.53 -10.21 -2.27
C VAL A 77 5.56 -10.77 -3.31
N MET A 78 4.70 -9.93 -3.89
CA MET A 78 3.78 -10.32 -4.97
C MET A 78 4.55 -10.74 -6.24
N ALA A 79 5.58 -10.00 -6.63
CA ALA A 79 6.45 -10.37 -7.75
C ALA A 79 7.19 -11.69 -7.50
N GLY A 80 7.71 -11.89 -6.28
CA GLY A 80 8.34 -13.14 -5.86
C GLY A 80 7.38 -14.33 -5.87
N ALA A 81 6.13 -14.13 -5.45
CA ALA A 81 5.10 -15.16 -5.51
C ALA A 81 4.80 -15.60 -6.96
N GLU A 82 4.79 -14.67 -7.93
CA GLU A 82 4.61 -15.02 -9.35
C GLU A 82 5.82 -15.77 -9.92
N VAL A 83 7.04 -15.43 -9.51
CA VAL A 83 8.26 -16.17 -9.91
C VAL A 83 8.28 -17.60 -9.34
N ILE A 84 7.94 -17.76 -8.06
CA ILE A 84 7.89 -19.06 -7.37
C ILE A 84 6.79 -19.94 -7.96
N ARG A 85 5.67 -19.33 -8.38
CA ARG A 85 4.57 -20.03 -9.01
C ARG A 85 4.97 -20.67 -10.35
N GLY A 86 5.70 -19.95 -11.21
CA GLY A 86 6.01 -20.41 -12.57
C GLY A 86 4.74 -20.80 -13.34
N GLU A 87 4.65 -22.06 -13.77
CA GLU A 87 3.48 -22.63 -14.47
C GLU A 87 2.42 -23.24 -13.53
N ASN A 88 2.73 -23.40 -12.24
CA ASN A 88 1.80 -23.99 -11.26
C ASN A 88 0.77 -22.96 -10.77
N GLN A 89 -0.14 -23.37 -9.89
CA GLN A 89 -1.05 -22.45 -9.22
C GLN A 89 -0.41 -21.89 -7.94
N ALA A 90 -0.44 -20.56 -7.71
CA ALA A 90 0.07 -20.01 -6.45
C ALA A 90 -0.84 -20.44 -5.30
N ASN A 91 -0.22 -20.76 -4.17
CA ASN A 91 -0.93 -20.99 -2.93
C ASN A 91 -1.63 -19.69 -2.48
N LEU A 92 -2.92 -19.81 -2.13
CA LEU A 92 -3.78 -18.73 -1.65
C LEU A 92 -3.16 -17.95 -0.47
N MET A 93 -2.31 -18.60 0.33
CA MET A 93 -1.57 -17.97 1.43
C MET A 93 -0.70 -16.78 1.01
N TRP A 94 -0.13 -16.79 -0.20
CA TRP A 94 0.67 -15.67 -0.70
C TRP A 94 -0.18 -14.44 -0.97
N ILE A 95 -1.39 -14.64 -1.51
CA ILE A 95 -2.33 -13.55 -1.79
C ILE A 95 -2.82 -12.94 -0.47
N VAL A 96 -3.13 -13.78 0.51
CA VAL A 96 -3.47 -13.33 1.87
C VAL A 96 -2.32 -12.53 2.50
N ALA A 97 -1.08 -13.02 2.42
CA ALA A 97 0.08 -12.33 2.97
C ALA A 97 0.33 -10.96 2.31
N VAL A 98 0.24 -10.89 0.97
CA VAL A 98 0.34 -9.62 0.23
C VAL A 98 -0.79 -8.67 0.65
N GLY A 99 -2.03 -9.17 0.76
CA GLY A 99 -3.18 -8.38 1.20
C GLY A 99 -3.00 -7.79 2.60
N ILE A 100 -2.48 -8.56 3.56
CA ILE A 100 -2.19 -8.08 4.91
C ILE A 100 -1.10 -7.02 4.90
N LEU A 101 0.00 -7.24 4.18
CA LEU A 101 1.11 -6.28 4.07
C LEU A 101 0.66 -4.98 3.40
N MET A 102 -0.15 -5.07 2.34
CA MET A 102 -0.72 -3.92 1.65
C MET A 102 -1.62 -3.13 2.60
N SER A 103 -2.54 -3.81 3.30
CA SER A 103 -3.46 -3.19 4.25
C SER A 103 -2.71 -2.49 5.40
N LEU A 104 -1.62 -3.07 5.87
CA LEU A 104 -0.75 -2.45 6.89
C LEU A 104 -0.11 -1.17 6.37
N GLY A 105 0.40 -1.18 5.13
CA GLY A 105 0.95 0.00 4.47
C GLY A 105 -0.11 1.09 4.26
N GLU A 106 -1.31 0.73 3.83
CA GLU A 106 -2.45 1.63 3.63
C GLU A 106 -2.90 2.29 4.94
N MET A 107 -3.02 1.53 6.02
CA MET A 107 -3.40 2.08 7.32
C MET A 107 -2.38 3.08 7.86
N VAL A 108 -1.09 2.87 7.60
CA VAL A 108 -0.06 3.84 7.97
C VAL A 108 -0.13 5.07 7.08
N PHE A 109 -0.41 4.92 5.79
CA PHE A 109 -0.43 6.03 4.82
C PHE A 109 -1.70 6.89 4.84
N SER A 110 -2.88 6.27 4.97
CA SER A 110 -4.21 6.91 4.86
C SER A 110 -4.44 8.10 5.80
N PRO A 111 -4.11 8.06 7.11
CA PRO A 111 -4.29 9.22 7.99
C PRO A 111 -3.28 10.34 7.72
N LEU A 112 -2.17 10.06 7.04
CA LEU A 112 -1.06 11.01 6.89
C LEU A 112 -1.34 12.07 5.83
N GLY A 113 -2.10 11.78 4.78
CA GLY A 113 -2.46 12.77 3.75
C GLY A 113 -3.28 13.93 4.31
N ASN A 114 -4.32 13.61 5.07
CA ASN A 114 -5.17 14.60 5.72
C ASN A 114 -4.41 15.36 6.82
N SER A 115 -3.60 14.65 7.62
CA SER A 115 -2.80 15.30 8.65
C SER A 115 -1.71 16.20 8.06
N PHE A 116 -1.10 15.85 6.92
CA PHE A 116 -0.09 16.66 6.23
C PHE A 116 -0.67 17.99 5.79
N ILE A 117 -1.80 17.95 5.10
CA ILE A 117 -2.49 19.17 4.66
C ILE A 117 -2.89 20.01 5.86
N SER A 118 -3.46 19.42 6.92
CA SER A 118 -3.89 20.19 8.09
C SER A 118 -2.74 20.88 8.82
N LYS A 119 -1.54 20.26 8.84
CA LYS A 119 -0.38 20.77 9.58
C LYS A 119 0.45 21.77 8.78
N PHE A 120 0.47 21.65 7.45
CA PHE A 120 1.30 22.45 6.55
C PHE A 120 0.57 23.54 5.77
N SER A 121 -0.76 23.57 5.83
CA SER A 121 -1.53 24.58 5.11
C SER A 121 -1.62 25.90 5.86
N PRO A 122 -1.41 27.04 5.20
CA PRO A 122 -1.74 28.34 5.77
C PRO A 122 -3.23 28.41 6.09
N ALA A 123 -3.60 28.92 7.26
CA ALA A 123 -4.99 28.99 7.72
C ALA A 123 -5.94 29.68 6.70
N ARG A 124 -5.41 30.60 5.88
CA ARG A 124 -6.15 31.33 4.84
C ARG A 124 -6.56 30.47 3.64
N VAL A 125 -5.84 29.39 3.33
CA VAL A 125 -6.06 28.52 2.15
C VAL A 125 -6.27 27.06 2.53
N LEU A 126 -6.54 26.77 3.81
CA LEU A 126 -6.75 25.42 4.32
C LEU A 126 -7.84 24.66 3.53
N GLY A 127 -8.97 25.30 3.24
CA GLY A 127 -10.05 24.68 2.46
C GLY A 127 -9.64 24.30 1.04
N LEU A 128 -8.79 25.11 0.39
CA LEU A 128 -8.26 24.80 -0.94
C LEU A 128 -7.27 23.64 -0.87
N MET A 129 -6.37 23.65 0.11
CA MET A 129 -5.37 22.59 0.30
C MET A 129 -6.02 21.25 0.68
N MET A 130 -7.13 21.26 1.43
CA MET A 130 -7.91 20.04 1.68
C MET A 130 -8.51 19.44 0.40
N GLY A 131 -8.81 20.26 -0.61
CA GLY A 131 -9.25 19.80 -1.93
C GLY A 131 -8.14 19.16 -2.77
N VAL A 132 -6.86 19.46 -2.49
CA VAL A 132 -5.72 18.92 -3.24
C VAL A 132 -5.59 17.41 -3.03
N TRP A 133 -5.94 16.88 -1.86
CA TRP A 133 -5.84 15.45 -1.59
C TRP A 133 -6.82 14.60 -2.39
N PRO A 134 -8.14 14.86 -2.36
CA PRO A 134 -9.08 14.19 -3.26
C PRO A 134 -8.73 14.37 -4.75
N PHE A 135 -8.21 15.54 -5.13
CA PHE A 135 -7.77 15.79 -6.49
C PHE A 135 -6.57 14.92 -6.89
N ALA A 136 -5.58 14.76 -6.00
CA ALA A 136 -4.46 13.86 -6.22
C ALA A 136 -4.92 12.40 -6.32
N ILE A 137 -5.87 11.96 -5.48
CA ILE A 137 -6.49 10.63 -5.58
C ILE A 137 -7.21 10.47 -6.93
N PHE A 138 -7.93 11.49 -7.40
CA PHE A 138 -8.61 11.45 -8.70
C PHE A 138 -7.62 11.27 -9.86
N ILE A 139 -6.52 12.04 -9.87
CA ILE A 139 -5.46 11.89 -10.88
C ILE A 139 -4.83 10.50 -10.80
N ALA A 140 -4.54 10.01 -9.60
CA ALA A 140 -3.99 8.67 -9.38
C ALA A 140 -4.94 7.56 -9.88
N GLY A 141 -6.25 7.70 -9.61
CA GLY A 141 -7.25 6.76 -10.08
C GLY A 141 -7.39 6.76 -11.60
N LYS A 142 -7.25 7.91 -12.25
CA LYS A 142 -7.23 8.01 -13.72
C LYS A 142 -5.94 7.44 -14.33
N SER A 143 -4.78 7.71 -13.73
CA SER A 143 -3.50 7.21 -14.23
C SER A 143 -3.31 5.71 -14.01
N TYR A 144 -3.95 5.14 -12.98
CA TYR A 144 -3.88 3.70 -12.67
C TYR A 144 -4.28 2.83 -13.87
N GLY A 145 -5.34 3.20 -14.60
CA GLY A 145 -5.80 2.46 -15.78
C GLY A 145 -4.76 2.42 -16.90
N TYR A 146 -4.17 3.57 -17.23
CA TYR A 146 -3.10 3.66 -18.24
C TYR A 146 -1.83 2.93 -17.81
N LEU A 147 -1.47 3.02 -16.52
CA LEU A 147 -0.32 2.31 -15.99
C LEU A 147 -0.52 0.79 -16.05
N TYR A 148 -1.73 0.30 -15.76
CA TYR A 148 -2.06 -1.12 -15.86
C TYR A 148 -1.98 -1.63 -17.31
N GLU A 149 -2.51 -0.88 -18.27
CA GLU A 149 -2.43 -1.22 -19.70
C GLU A 149 -0.97 -1.23 -20.20
N PHE A 150 -0.16 -0.25 -19.76
CA PHE A 150 1.27 -0.22 -20.07
C PHE A 150 2.02 -1.42 -19.47
N LEU A 151 1.77 -1.75 -18.20
CA LEU A 151 2.36 -2.91 -17.51
C LEU A 151 1.88 -4.24 -18.11
N GLY A 152 0.72 -4.28 -18.76
CA GLY A 152 0.20 -5.45 -19.46
C GLY A 152 1.03 -5.88 -20.68
N ASN A 153 1.89 -5.01 -21.21
CA ASN A 153 2.80 -5.34 -22.31
C ASN A 153 4.07 -6.10 -21.85
N TYR A 154 4.30 -6.18 -20.53
CA TYR A 154 5.46 -6.84 -19.94
C TYR A 154 5.04 -8.04 -19.08
N SER A 155 5.98 -8.96 -18.81
CA SER A 155 5.72 -10.07 -17.89
C SER A 155 5.40 -9.55 -16.48
N PHE A 156 4.43 -10.19 -15.82
CA PHE A 156 3.86 -9.75 -14.54
C PHE A 156 4.92 -9.62 -13.43
N ALA A 157 5.82 -10.58 -13.29
CA ALA A 157 6.84 -10.57 -12.24
C ALA A 157 7.78 -9.33 -12.31
N PRO A 158 8.46 -9.04 -13.43
CA PRO A 158 9.34 -7.87 -13.51
C PRO A 158 8.56 -6.54 -13.47
N ALA A 159 7.35 -6.49 -14.05
CA ALA A 159 6.53 -5.28 -14.07
C ALA A 159 6.15 -4.81 -12.65
N TYR A 160 5.58 -5.70 -11.83
CA TYR A 160 5.19 -5.37 -10.46
C TYR A 160 6.39 -5.31 -9.51
N GLY A 161 7.47 -6.07 -9.79
CA GLY A 161 8.74 -5.96 -9.06
C GLY A 161 9.40 -4.58 -9.25
N LEU A 162 9.37 -4.02 -10.47
CA LEU A 162 9.88 -2.68 -10.75
C LEU A 162 9.06 -1.61 -10.02
N VAL A 163 7.73 -1.71 -10.03
CA VAL A 163 6.85 -0.81 -9.28
C VAL A 163 7.19 -0.87 -7.79
N GLY A 164 7.31 -2.08 -7.22
CA GLY A 164 7.72 -2.26 -5.83
C GLY A 164 9.08 -1.63 -5.53
N ALA A 165 10.07 -1.82 -6.40
CA ALA A 165 11.39 -1.23 -6.25
C ALA A 165 11.36 0.30 -6.26
N ILE A 166 10.59 0.92 -7.17
CA ILE A 166 10.42 2.38 -7.22
C ILE A 166 9.80 2.88 -5.91
N VAL A 167 8.74 2.23 -5.43
CA VAL A 167 8.07 2.60 -4.18
C VAL A 167 9.02 2.47 -2.98
N LEU A 168 9.84 1.41 -2.94
CA LEU A 168 10.87 1.23 -1.91
C LEU A 168 11.92 2.34 -1.95
N ILE A 169 12.44 2.66 -3.14
CA ILE A 169 13.44 3.73 -3.31
C ILE A 169 12.85 5.06 -2.84
N CYS A 170 11.61 5.39 -3.22
CA CYS A 170 10.93 6.58 -2.74
C CYS A 170 10.77 6.59 -1.21
N GLY A 171 10.41 5.45 -0.61
CA GLY A 171 10.33 5.29 0.84
C GLY A 171 11.67 5.50 1.55
N ILE A 172 12.77 4.95 1.00
CA ILE A 172 14.13 5.12 1.54
C ILE A 172 14.58 6.57 1.43
N ILE A 173 14.36 7.21 0.28
CA ILE A 173 14.68 8.63 0.05
C ILE A 173 13.92 9.51 1.06
N LEU A 174 12.63 9.26 1.26
CA LEU A 174 11.82 10.01 2.22
C LEU A 174 12.30 9.79 3.67
N TRP A 175 12.69 8.56 4.02
CA TRP A 175 13.28 8.24 5.32
C TRP A 175 14.60 8.98 5.56
N THR A 176 15.45 9.09 4.54
CA THR A 176 16.76 9.77 4.66
C THR A 176 16.64 11.29 4.64
N LEU A 177 15.72 11.83 3.84
CA LEU A 177 15.46 13.25 3.75
C LEU A 177 14.59 13.80 4.89
N ASP A 178 14.02 12.93 5.74
CA ASP A 178 13.24 13.30 6.93
C ASP A 178 13.89 14.42 7.74
N LYS A 179 15.20 14.34 7.98
CA LYS A 179 15.92 15.35 8.76
C LYS A 179 15.85 16.73 8.09
N LYS A 180 16.03 16.80 6.77
CA LYS A 180 15.95 18.05 6.02
C LYS A 180 14.51 18.59 5.94
N PHE A 181 13.53 17.71 5.75
CA PHE A 181 12.13 18.12 5.68
C PHE A 181 11.60 18.62 7.01
N ASN A 182 11.97 18.01 8.13
CA ASN A 182 11.58 18.53 9.45
C ASN A 182 12.21 19.91 9.72
N THR A 183 13.46 20.16 9.30
CA THR A 183 14.13 21.46 9.48
C THR A 183 13.59 22.57 8.56
N LEU A 184 12.96 22.24 7.43
CA LEU A 184 12.30 23.23 6.55
C LEU A 184 10.90 23.61 7.03
N VAL A 185 10.41 22.90 8.03
CA VAL A 185 9.04 22.93 8.54
C VAL A 185 8.98 23.60 9.92
N GLU A 186 10.02 23.44 10.73
CA GLU A 186 10.29 24.26 11.91
C GLU A 186 10.72 25.68 11.51
#